data_AF-A0A2P2LV83-F1
#
_entry.id   AF-A0A2P2LV83-F1
#
_cell.length_a   1.000
_cell.length_b   1.000
_cell.length_c   1.000
_cell.angle_alpha   90.00
_cell.angle_beta   90.00
_cell.angle_gamma   90.00
#
_symmetry.space_group_name_H-M   'P 1'
#
loop_
_entity.id
_entity.type
_entity.pdbx_description
1 polymer ?
#
loop_
_entity_poly.entity_id
_entity_poly.type
_entity_poly.pdbx_seq_one_letter_code
_entity_poly.pdbx_strand_id
1 'polypeptide(L)'
;MSVESTADLGEAASPNAMVLRLQDQLSSLSKSVENGDESSVSELVSFLDSASDAALLDPDNQDAQTNAFEAVSEIHRFLSSPSASQVVIDALSFELPKAVSKFAALSDRCLDAADCVVDSLISSSNPRDMLSILCEALDSSRRMINASGYVAPLLSGLSKGYIRIPWLLDCLRLNASLDVMMLLNTSIQELSDCS
;
A
#
# COMPACT_ATOMS: atom_id res chain seq x y z
N MET A 1 44.24 21.85 -24.27
CA MET A 1 43.57 21.35 -23.05
C MET A 1 42.15 21.89 -23.10
N SER A 2 41.22 21.08 -23.62
CA SER A 2 39.80 21.41 -23.63
C SER A 2 39.15 20.57 -22.54
N VAL A 3 38.63 21.24 -21.52
CA VAL A 3 37.82 20.64 -20.47
C VAL A 3 36.39 20.62 -20.99
N GLU A 4 35.94 19.44 -21.41
CA GLU A 4 34.55 19.20 -21.79
C GLU A 4 33.77 18.94 -20.50
N SER A 5 32.94 19.92 -20.14
CA SER A 5 31.98 19.87 -19.05
C SER A 5 30.83 18.94 -19.46
N THR A 6 30.81 17.72 -18.94
CA THR A 6 29.66 16.85 -19.03
C THR A 6 28.68 17.23 -17.93
N ALA A 7 27.60 17.88 -18.34
CA ALA A 7 26.45 18.16 -17.51
C ALA A 7 25.75 16.84 -17.16
N ASP A 8 25.69 16.57 -15.87
CA ASP A 8 24.81 15.58 -15.25
C ASP A 8 23.37 16.05 -15.47
N LEU A 9 22.66 15.41 -16.40
CA LEU A 9 21.23 15.59 -16.58
C LEU A 9 20.53 14.58 -15.67
N GLY A 10 20.21 15.04 -14.46
CA GLY A 10 19.19 14.41 -13.63
C GLY A 10 17.90 14.33 -14.45
N GLU A 11 17.53 13.11 -14.83
CA GLU A 11 16.32 12.80 -15.57
C GLU A 11 15.13 13.07 -14.65
N ALA A 12 14.61 14.30 -14.71
CA ALA A 12 13.38 14.69 -14.06
C ALA A 12 12.24 13.85 -14.66
N ALA A 13 11.89 12.77 -13.96
CA ALA A 13 10.76 11.93 -14.32
C ALA A 13 9.48 12.77 -14.23
N SER A 14 8.96 13.18 -15.38
CA SER A 14 7.63 13.79 -15.47
C SER A 14 6.60 12.84 -14.84
N PRO A 15 5.62 13.33 -14.07
CA PRO A 15 4.60 12.48 -13.43
C PRO A 15 3.91 11.51 -14.41
N ASN A 16 3.67 11.99 -15.64
CA ASN A 16 3.14 11.18 -16.74
C ASN A 16 4.02 9.98 -17.11
N ALA A 17 5.34 10.10 -17.04
CA ALA A 17 6.26 9.01 -17.38
C ALA A 17 6.22 7.88 -16.34
N MET A 18 6.08 8.23 -15.06
CA MET A 18 5.96 7.26 -13.99
C MET A 18 4.60 6.52 -14.07
N VAL A 19 3.51 7.23 -14.30
CA VAL A 19 2.18 6.62 -14.47
C VAL A 19 2.16 5.67 -15.67
N LEU A 20 2.73 6.07 -16.80
CA LEU A 20 2.82 5.19 -17.99
C LEU A 20 3.62 3.92 -17.68
N ARG A 21 4.75 4.05 -16.98
CA ARG A 21 5.55 2.89 -16.58
C ARG A 21 4.77 1.95 -15.64
N LEU A 22 4.02 2.50 -14.70
CA LEU A 22 3.19 1.73 -13.78
C LEU A 22 2.06 1.02 -14.51
N GLN A 23 1.42 1.67 -15.49
CA GLN A 23 0.40 1.06 -16.35
C GLN A 23 0.94 -0.12 -17.15
N ASP A 24 2.14 0.03 -17.71
CA ASP A 24 2.81 -1.05 -18.44
C ASP A 24 3.15 -2.22 -17.51
N GLN A 25 3.66 -1.94 -16.30
CA GLN A 25 3.93 -2.97 -15.30
C GLN A 25 2.66 -3.71 -14.86
N LEU A 26 1.56 -3.00 -14.57
CA LEU A 26 0.29 -3.60 -14.17
C LEU A 26 -0.32 -4.45 -15.30
N SER A 27 -0.19 -4.00 -16.54
CA SER A 27 -0.64 -4.75 -17.73
C SER A 27 0.19 -6.02 -17.96
N SER A 28 1.50 -5.94 -17.71
CA SER A 28 2.40 -7.10 -17.78
C SER A 28 2.13 -8.09 -16.65
N LEU A 29 1.99 -7.58 -15.41
CA LEU A 29 1.65 -8.35 -14.23
C LEU A 29 0.35 -9.11 -14.40
N SER A 30 -0.69 -8.46 -14.92
CA SER A 30 -1.98 -9.12 -15.16
C SER A 30 -1.82 -10.37 -16.02
N LYS A 31 -1.04 -10.27 -17.11
CA LYS A 31 -0.76 -11.40 -18.01
C LYS A 31 0.13 -12.46 -17.38
N SER A 32 1.13 -12.05 -16.60
CA SER A 32 2.09 -12.95 -15.94
C SER A 32 1.40 -13.78 -14.86
N VAL A 33 0.62 -13.13 -13.98
CA VAL A 33 -0.16 -13.78 -12.92
C VAL A 33 -1.23 -14.72 -13.49
N GLU A 34 -1.92 -14.33 -14.57
CA GLU A 34 -2.87 -15.21 -15.25
C GLU A 34 -2.23 -16.48 -15.83
N ASN A 35 -0.93 -16.41 -16.15
CA ASN A 35 -0.14 -17.56 -16.58
C ASN A 35 0.52 -18.32 -15.41
N GLY A 36 0.24 -17.93 -14.16
CA GLY A 36 0.76 -18.56 -12.94
C GLY A 36 2.14 -18.08 -12.50
N ASP A 37 2.63 -16.96 -13.03
CA ASP A 37 3.89 -16.34 -12.64
C ASP A 37 3.63 -15.11 -11.75
N GLU A 38 3.91 -15.25 -10.46
CA GLU A 38 3.70 -14.19 -9.46
C GLU A 38 4.97 -13.34 -9.24
N SER A 39 6.08 -13.62 -9.93
CA SER A 39 7.33 -12.86 -9.76
C SER A 39 7.18 -11.38 -10.13
N SER A 40 6.29 -11.08 -11.07
CA SER A 40 5.92 -9.71 -11.47
C SER A 40 5.28 -8.89 -10.34
N VAL A 41 4.66 -9.53 -9.34
CA VAL A 41 4.13 -8.86 -8.14
C VAL A 41 5.27 -8.26 -7.32
N SER A 42 6.38 -9.00 -7.15
CA SER A 42 7.55 -8.50 -6.42
C SER A 42 8.21 -7.31 -7.13
N GLU A 43 8.22 -7.30 -8.47
CA GLU A 43 8.73 -6.15 -9.24
C GLU A 43 7.87 -4.90 -9.06
N LEU A 44 6.54 -5.06 -9.03
CA LEU A 44 5.61 -3.97 -8.75
C LEU A 44 5.82 -3.42 -7.33
N VAL A 45 5.92 -4.29 -6.33
CA VAL A 45 6.15 -3.91 -4.93
C VAL A 45 7.47 -3.16 -4.78
N SER A 46 8.54 -3.65 -5.42
CA SER A 46 9.84 -2.99 -5.44
C SER A 46 9.80 -1.60 -6.08
N PHE A 47 9.00 -1.45 -7.16
CA PHE A 47 8.78 -0.16 -7.79
C PHE A 47 8.06 0.83 -6.86
N LEU A 48 7.00 0.39 -6.18
CA LEU A 48 6.26 1.20 -5.21
C LEU A 48 7.14 1.58 -4.01
N ASP A 49 7.90 0.62 -3.48
CA ASP A 49 8.85 0.86 -2.40
C ASP A 49 9.89 1.92 -2.79
N SER A 50 10.44 1.83 -4.00
CA SER A 50 11.39 2.81 -4.52
C SER A 50 10.78 4.21 -4.65
N ALA A 51 9.51 4.30 -5.09
CA ALA A 51 8.80 5.57 -5.20
C ALA A 51 8.53 6.21 -3.82
N SER A 52 8.12 5.39 -2.84
CA SER A 52 7.93 5.85 -1.46
C SER A 52 9.25 6.29 -0.82
N ASP A 53 10.31 5.49 -0.98
CA ASP A 53 11.62 5.79 -0.41
C ASP A 53 12.21 7.07 -1.00
N ALA A 54 12.06 7.30 -2.31
CA ALA A 54 12.50 8.55 -2.93
C ALA A 54 11.81 9.79 -2.34
N ALA A 55 10.49 9.71 -2.08
CA ALA A 55 9.73 10.80 -1.47
C ALA A 55 10.03 11.00 0.03
N LEU A 56 10.40 9.92 0.75
CA LEU A 56 10.84 9.98 2.15
C LEU A 56 12.25 10.56 2.29
N LEU A 57 13.16 10.24 1.37
CA LEU A 57 14.54 10.68 1.40
C LEU A 57 14.68 12.19 1.11
N ASP A 58 13.80 12.74 0.29
CA ASP A 58 13.77 14.17 -0.05
C ASP A 58 12.34 14.73 0.05
N PRO A 59 11.88 15.10 1.26
CA PRO A 59 10.53 15.61 1.48
C PRO A 59 10.22 16.93 0.75
N ASP A 60 11.25 17.72 0.42
CA ASP A 60 11.10 19.00 -0.28
C ASP A 60 10.97 18.82 -1.80
N ASN A 61 11.22 17.61 -2.30
CA ASN A 61 11.08 17.27 -3.71
C ASN A 61 9.61 17.06 -4.09
N GLN A 62 9.01 18.12 -4.62
CA GLN A 62 7.61 18.12 -5.06
C GLN A 62 7.33 17.11 -6.18
N ASP A 63 8.30 16.82 -7.04
CA ASP A 63 8.15 15.84 -8.11
C ASP A 63 8.10 14.42 -7.51
N ALA A 64 8.97 14.10 -6.55
CA ALA A 64 8.95 12.81 -5.85
C ALA A 64 7.66 12.61 -5.04
N GLN A 65 7.19 13.65 -4.35
CA GLN A 65 5.90 13.64 -3.63
C GLN A 65 4.72 13.43 -4.59
N THR A 66 4.71 14.13 -5.73
CA THR A 66 3.66 14.00 -6.75
C THR A 66 3.67 12.60 -7.37
N ASN A 67 4.86 12.09 -7.68
CA ASN A 67 5.06 10.74 -8.20
C ASN A 67 4.55 9.69 -7.20
N ALA A 68 4.91 9.80 -5.92
CA ALA A 68 4.43 8.86 -4.92
C ALA A 68 2.89 8.85 -4.81
N PHE A 69 2.26 10.03 -4.82
CA PHE A 69 0.80 10.15 -4.83
C PHE A 69 0.16 9.55 -6.09
N GLU A 70 0.70 9.85 -7.26
CA GLU A 70 0.18 9.34 -8.54
C GLU A 70 0.34 7.81 -8.63
N ALA A 71 1.41 7.24 -8.09
CA ALA A 71 1.62 5.80 -8.08
C ALA A 71 0.52 5.07 -7.29
N VAL A 72 0.21 5.51 -6.06
CA VAL A 72 -0.87 4.90 -5.26
C VAL A 72 -2.24 5.14 -5.88
N SER A 73 -2.47 6.34 -6.42
CA SER A 73 -3.74 6.68 -7.09
C SER A 73 -3.99 5.78 -8.30
N GLU A 74 -2.92 5.48 -9.06
CA GLU A 74 -2.99 4.62 -10.24
C GLU A 74 -3.22 3.16 -9.87
N ILE A 75 -2.62 2.67 -8.79
CA ILE A 75 -2.93 1.35 -8.22
C ILE A 75 -4.42 1.26 -7.86
N HIS A 76 -4.95 2.27 -7.17
CA HIS A 76 -6.37 2.31 -6.82
C HIS A 76 -7.26 2.29 -8.08
N ARG A 77 -6.90 3.07 -9.11
CA ARG A 77 -7.59 3.08 -10.40
C ARG A 77 -7.58 1.71 -11.08
N PHE A 78 -6.45 1.01 -11.01
CA PHE A 78 -6.31 -0.33 -11.57
C PHE A 78 -7.21 -1.35 -10.84
N LEU A 79 -7.19 -1.37 -9.51
CA LEU A 79 -8.03 -2.28 -8.71
C LEU A 79 -9.54 -2.00 -8.89
N SER A 80 -9.90 -0.73 -9.10
CA SER A 80 -11.27 -0.32 -9.39
C SER A 80 -11.70 -0.60 -10.84
N SER A 81 -10.76 -0.97 -11.71
CA SER A 81 -11.05 -1.21 -13.12
C SER A 81 -11.71 -2.57 -13.31
N PRO A 82 -12.75 -2.69 -14.16
CA PRO A 82 -13.35 -3.97 -14.52
C PRO A 82 -12.39 -4.91 -15.27
N SER A 83 -11.20 -4.44 -15.66
CA SER A 83 -10.15 -5.23 -16.30
C SER A 83 -9.31 -6.06 -15.32
N ALA A 84 -9.37 -5.78 -14.02
CA ALA A 84 -8.61 -6.55 -13.03
C ALA A 84 -9.33 -7.89 -12.76
N SER A 85 -8.68 -9.01 -13.10
CA SER A 85 -9.22 -10.33 -12.81
C SER A 85 -9.03 -10.69 -11.33
N GLN A 86 -9.92 -11.53 -10.80
CA GLN A 86 -9.86 -11.92 -9.37
C GLN A 86 -8.52 -12.56 -9.00
N VAL A 87 -7.93 -13.35 -9.89
CA VAL A 87 -6.62 -13.99 -9.67
C VAL A 87 -5.53 -12.93 -9.48
N VAL A 88 -5.57 -11.85 -10.26
CA VAL A 88 -4.65 -10.72 -10.12
C VAL A 88 -4.89 -9.97 -8.81
N ILE A 89 -6.14 -9.74 -8.44
CA ILE A 89 -6.50 -9.09 -7.17
C ILE A 89 -6.03 -9.94 -5.97
N ASP A 90 -6.22 -11.25 -6.01
CA ASP A 90 -5.82 -12.17 -4.95
C ASP A 90 -4.29 -12.19 -4.81
N ALA A 91 -3.55 -12.27 -5.92
CA ALA A 91 -2.07 -12.22 -5.91
C ALA A 91 -1.55 -10.89 -5.34
N LEU A 92 -2.14 -9.76 -5.77
CA LEU A 92 -1.79 -8.44 -5.26
C LEU A 92 -2.14 -8.28 -3.78
N SER A 93 -3.21 -8.93 -3.32
CA SER A 93 -3.69 -8.81 -1.94
C SER A 93 -2.64 -9.20 -0.91
N PHE A 94 -1.73 -10.12 -1.22
CA PHE A 94 -0.72 -10.59 -0.26
C PHE A 94 0.33 -9.52 0.08
N GLU A 95 0.77 -8.74 -0.90
CA GLU A 95 1.93 -7.84 -0.73
C GLU A 95 1.52 -6.35 -0.74
N LEU A 96 0.47 -6.02 -1.51
CA LEU A 96 0.11 -4.64 -1.80
C LEU A 96 -0.35 -3.86 -0.56
N PRO A 97 -1.15 -4.39 0.40
CA PRO A 97 -1.53 -3.66 1.60
C PRO A 97 -0.34 -3.11 2.38
N LYS A 98 0.73 -3.91 2.49
CA LYS A 98 1.96 -3.50 3.15
C LYS A 98 2.69 -2.42 2.35
N ALA A 99 2.87 -2.63 1.05
CA ALA A 99 3.58 -1.68 0.18
C ALA A 99 2.91 -0.30 0.16
N VAL A 100 1.60 -0.24 -0.06
CA VAL A 100 0.87 1.04 -0.19
C VAL A 100 0.73 1.78 1.12
N SER A 101 0.79 1.08 2.25
CA SER A 101 0.76 1.72 3.56
C SER A 101 1.94 2.68 3.77
N LYS A 102 3.09 2.48 3.08
CA LYS A 102 4.31 3.30 3.22
C LYS A 102 4.05 4.76 2.85
N PHE A 103 3.16 4.94 1.88
CA PHE A 103 2.79 6.23 1.35
C PHE A 103 1.97 7.06 2.33
N ALA A 104 1.29 6.43 3.29
CA ALA A 104 0.51 7.15 4.29
C ALA A 104 1.35 8.05 5.21
N ALA A 105 2.66 7.83 5.29
CA ALA A 105 3.59 8.69 6.02
C ALA A 105 4.03 9.94 5.22
N LEU A 106 3.71 10.03 3.92
CA LEU A 106 4.18 11.10 3.04
C LEU A 106 3.30 12.35 3.10
N SER A 107 1.98 12.19 3.00
CA SER A 107 1.01 13.27 3.04
C SER A 107 -0.41 12.75 3.29
N ASP A 108 -1.32 13.62 3.73
CA ASP A 108 -2.74 13.27 3.93
C ASP A 108 -3.39 12.72 2.65
N ARG A 109 -3.02 13.26 1.48
CA ARG A 109 -3.51 12.78 0.19
C ARG A 109 -3.02 11.36 -0.13
N CYS A 110 -1.79 11.03 0.25
CA CYS A 110 -1.25 9.70 0.10
C CYS A 110 -1.88 8.72 1.10
N LEU A 111 -2.18 9.16 2.32
CA LEU A 111 -2.95 8.41 3.31
C LEU A 111 -4.34 8.05 2.77
N ASP A 112 -5.10 9.03 2.30
CA ASP A 112 -6.44 8.81 1.74
C ASP A 112 -6.41 7.83 0.55
N ALA A 113 -5.41 7.97 -0.33
CA ALA A 113 -5.25 7.07 -1.48
C ALA A 113 -4.87 5.64 -1.06
N ALA A 114 -4.00 5.48 -0.07
CA ALA A 114 -3.62 4.18 0.47
C ALA A 114 -4.82 3.49 1.15
N ASP A 115 -5.62 4.24 1.91
CA ASP A 115 -6.88 3.76 2.50
C ASP A 115 -7.84 3.24 1.42
N CYS A 116 -7.99 3.97 0.31
CA CYS A 116 -8.83 3.55 -0.81
C CYS A 116 -8.34 2.25 -1.46
N VAL A 117 -7.02 2.06 -1.58
CA VAL A 117 -6.45 0.80 -2.08
C VAL A 117 -6.78 -0.35 -1.14
N VAL A 118 -6.53 -0.19 0.16
CA VAL A 118 -6.79 -1.22 1.17
C VAL A 118 -8.29 -1.56 1.21
N ASP A 119 -9.17 -0.57 1.14
CA ASP A 119 -10.62 -0.76 1.07
C ASP A 119 -11.06 -1.54 -0.18
N SER A 120 -10.43 -1.27 -1.33
CA SER A 120 -10.69 -1.99 -2.58
C SER A 120 -10.31 -3.46 -2.48
N LEU A 121 -9.16 -3.76 -1.86
CA LEU A 121 -8.71 -5.13 -1.61
C LEU A 121 -9.63 -5.85 -0.62
N ILE A 122 -10.03 -5.21 0.48
CA ILE A 122 -10.99 -5.78 1.44
C ILE A 122 -12.32 -6.12 0.79
N SER A 123 -12.79 -5.25 -0.11
CA SER A 123 -14.07 -5.42 -0.79
C SER A 123 -14.05 -6.53 -1.84
N SER A 124 -12.87 -6.84 -2.38
CA SER A 124 -12.70 -7.73 -3.53
C SER A 124 -12.11 -9.10 -3.17
N SER A 125 -11.46 -9.23 -2.01
CA SER A 125 -10.78 -10.46 -1.61
C SER A 125 -11.54 -11.25 -0.54
N ASN A 126 -11.12 -12.49 -0.28
CA ASN A 126 -11.70 -13.28 0.82
C ASN A 126 -11.44 -12.58 2.16
N PRO A 127 -12.47 -12.33 2.98
CA PRO A 127 -12.33 -11.54 4.20
C PRO A 127 -11.47 -12.22 5.28
N ARG A 128 -11.40 -13.56 5.31
CA ARG A 128 -10.53 -14.28 6.24
C ARG A 128 -9.06 -14.19 5.84
N ASP A 129 -8.80 -14.36 4.55
CA ASP A 129 -7.44 -14.30 4.01
C ASP A 129 -6.90 -12.87 4.13
N MET A 130 -7.72 -11.87 3.76
CA MET A 130 -7.39 -10.46 3.92
C MET A 130 -7.12 -10.07 5.38
N LEU A 131 -7.89 -10.60 6.33
CA LEU A 131 -7.62 -10.36 7.76
C LEU A 131 -6.24 -10.90 8.17
N SER A 132 -5.89 -12.11 7.71
CA SER A 132 -4.57 -12.70 8.01
C SER A 132 -3.46 -11.85 7.43
N ILE A 133 -3.61 -11.41 6.18
CA ILE A 133 -2.66 -10.55 5.47
C ILE A 133 -2.47 -9.22 6.19
N LEU A 134 -3.56 -8.54 6.58
CA LEU A 134 -3.47 -7.25 7.29
C LEU A 134 -2.81 -7.40 8.66
N CYS A 135 -3.08 -8.49 9.38
CA CYS A 135 -2.39 -8.81 10.64
C CYS A 135 -0.88 -9.01 10.43
N GLU A 136 -0.50 -9.74 9.37
CA GLU A 136 0.90 -9.98 9.03
C GLU A 136 1.60 -8.67 8.61
N ALA A 137 0.94 -7.85 7.79
CA ALA A 137 1.42 -6.53 7.41
C ALA A 137 1.69 -5.67 8.65
N LEU A 138 0.77 -5.65 9.63
CA LEU A 138 0.95 -4.91 10.89
C LEU A 138 2.10 -5.45 11.74
N ASP A 139 2.25 -6.76 11.89
CA ASP A 139 3.37 -7.33 12.65
C ASP A 139 4.72 -7.04 11.97
N SER A 140 4.76 -7.05 10.65
CA SER A 140 5.95 -6.62 9.88
C SER A 140 6.26 -5.13 10.07
N SER A 141 5.23 -4.31 10.21
CA SER A 141 5.29 -2.86 10.41
C SER A 141 5.72 -2.49 11.84
N ARG A 142 5.45 -3.36 12.82
CA ARG A 142 5.85 -3.19 14.22
C ARG A 142 7.36 -3.11 14.43
N ARG A 143 8.19 -3.49 13.45
CA ARG A 143 9.64 -3.26 13.51
C ARG A 143 10.06 -1.88 13.02
N MET A 144 9.18 -1.15 12.33
CA MET A 144 9.43 0.16 11.71
C MET A 144 8.71 1.30 12.45
N ILE A 145 8.72 1.28 13.79
CA ILE A 145 7.96 2.15 14.73
C ILE A 145 8.18 3.68 14.59
N ASN A 146 8.93 4.16 13.60
CA ASN A 146 9.25 5.58 13.48
C ASN A 146 8.24 6.40 12.66
N ALA A 147 7.18 5.80 12.09
CA ALA A 147 6.14 6.54 11.37
C ALA A 147 4.75 6.00 11.72
N SER A 148 4.03 6.68 12.62
CA SER A 148 2.63 6.38 12.97
C SER A 148 1.69 6.39 11.76
N GLY A 149 2.04 7.13 10.69
CA GLY A 149 1.29 7.14 9.44
C GLY A 149 1.26 5.79 8.72
N TYR A 150 2.30 4.96 8.88
CA TYR A 150 2.40 3.68 8.16
C TYR A 150 1.34 2.66 8.58
N VAL A 151 0.89 2.69 9.84
CA VAL A 151 -0.07 1.71 10.36
C VAL A 151 -1.52 2.14 10.15
N ALA A 152 -1.77 3.41 9.83
CA ALA A 152 -3.13 3.96 9.75
C ALA A 152 -4.01 3.24 8.70
N PRO A 153 -3.56 3.01 7.44
CA PRO A 153 -4.37 2.29 6.46
C PRO A 153 -4.66 0.83 6.85
N LEU A 154 -3.69 0.17 7.48
CA LEU A 154 -3.84 -1.22 7.92
C LEU A 154 -4.85 -1.33 9.07
N LEU A 155 -4.80 -0.41 10.04
CA LEU A 155 -5.75 -0.36 11.16
C LEU A 155 -7.15 0.05 10.70
N SER A 156 -7.24 1.03 9.79
CA SER A 156 -8.47 1.44 9.11
C SER A 156 -9.12 0.24 8.39
N GLY A 157 -8.34 -0.47 7.58
CA GLY A 157 -8.77 -1.68 6.88
C GLY A 157 -9.24 -2.79 7.83
N LEU A 158 -8.47 -3.06 8.89
CA LEU A 158 -8.87 -4.01 9.93
C LEU A 158 -10.23 -3.62 10.53
N SER A 159 -10.39 -2.37 10.97
CA SER A 159 -11.62 -1.86 11.58
C SER A 159 -12.86 -2.04 10.69
N LYS A 160 -12.70 -1.90 9.36
CA LYS A 160 -13.79 -2.07 8.38
C LYS A 160 -14.09 -3.54 8.09
N GLY A 161 -13.06 -4.39 7.97
CA GLY A 161 -13.21 -5.85 7.86
C GLY A 161 -13.95 -6.47 9.06
N TYR A 162 -13.83 -5.81 10.21
CA TYR A 162 -14.43 -6.20 11.49
C TYR A 162 -15.94 -5.95 11.62
N ILE A 163 -16.55 -5.15 10.76
CA ILE A 163 -18.01 -4.94 10.79
C ILE A 163 -18.79 -6.18 10.29
N ARG A 164 -18.13 -7.14 9.64
CA ARG A 164 -18.81 -8.28 8.99
C ARG A 164 -18.71 -9.63 9.70
N ILE A 165 -17.88 -9.80 10.73
CA ILE A 165 -17.49 -11.15 11.17
C ILE A 165 -17.34 -11.23 12.70
N PRO A 166 -18.14 -12.05 13.42
CA PRO A 166 -18.02 -12.31 14.87
C PRO A 166 -16.70 -12.92 15.37
N TRP A 167 -15.68 -13.03 14.51
CA TRP A 167 -14.44 -13.79 14.73
C TRP A 167 -13.27 -12.95 15.25
N LEU A 168 -13.43 -11.62 15.45
CA LEU A 168 -12.41 -10.79 16.12
C LEU A 168 -12.00 -11.37 17.44
N LEU A 169 -12.96 -11.78 18.27
CA LEU A 169 -12.67 -12.23 19.62
C LEU A 169 -11.79 -13.48 19.64
N ASP A 170 -11.89 -14.33 18.61
CA ASP A 170 -11.08 -15.54 18.49
C ASP A 170 -9.70 -15.26 17.87
N CYS A 171 -9.59 -14.35 16.90
CA CYS A 171 -8.28 -13.88 16.39
C CYS A 171 -7.50 -13.08 17.45
N LEU A 172 -8.17 -12.21 18.21
CA LEU A 172 -7.61 -11.51 19.37
C LEU A 172 -7.09 -12.53 20.40
N ARG A 173 -7.79 -13.63 20.63
CA ARG A 173 -7.38 -14.67 21.58
C ARG A 173 -6.19 -15.53 21.15
N LEU A 174 -5.89 -15.64 19.86
CA LEU A 174 -4.94 -16.65 19.36
C LEU A 174 -3.56 -16.13 18.93
N ASN A 175 -3.35 -14.85 18.59
CA ASN A 175 -1.99 -14.44 18.18
C ASN A 175 -1.59 -12.96 18.25
N ALA A 176 -2.38 -12.06 18.83
CA ALA A 176 -1.97 -10.65 18.94
C ALA A 176 -1.20 -10.40 20.24
N SER A 177 0.03 -9.89 20.13
CA SER A 177 0.75 -9.29 21.26
C SER A 177 -0.16 -8.26 21.95
N LEU A 178 -0.16 -8.21 23.29
CA LEU A 178 -0.97 -7.29 24.10
C LEU A 178 -0.93 -5.83 23.60
N ASP A 179 0.18 -5.42 22.98
CA ASP A 179 0.34 -4.08 22.40
C ASP A 179 -0.56 -3.83 21.18
N VAL A 180 -0.75 -4.83 20.30
CA VAL A 180 -1.64 -4.72 19.14
C VAL A 180 -3.10 -4.67 19.59
N MET A 181 -3.44 -5.42 20.64
CA MET A 181 -4.74 -5.32 21.29
C MET A 181 -4.99 -3.94 21.90
N MET A 182 -4.00 -3.34 22.57
CA MET A 182 -4.15 -1.99 23.11
C MET A 182 -4.26 -0.95 21.99
N LEU A 183 -3.47 -1.05 20.91
CA LEU A 183 -3.57 -0.13 19.77
C LEU A 183 -4.93 -0.21 19.06
N LEU A 184 -5.45 -1.42 18.84
CA LEU A 184 -6.78 -1.61 18.26
C LEU A 184 -7.88 -1.13 19.21
N ASN A 185 -7.78 -1.42 20.51
CA ASN A 185 -8.77 -0.98 21.49
C ASN A 185 -8.79 0.55 21.65
N THR A 186 -7.63 1.20 21.65
CA THR A 186 -7.53 2.67 21.66
C THR A 186 -8.10 3.26 20.37
N SER A 187 -7.79 2.68 19.19
CA SER A 187 -8.33 3.15 17.91
C SER A 187 -9.85 2.98 17.82
N ILE A 188 -10.39 1.88 18.36
CA ILE A 188 -11.84 1.63 18.47
C ILE A 188 -12.50 2.63 19.43
N GLN A 189 -11.83 2.99 20.53
CA GLN A 189 -12.34 3.99 21.48
C GLN A 189 -12.31 5.41 20.89
N GLU A 190 -11.25 5.79 20.18
CA GLU A 190 -11.19 7.11 19.51
C GLU A 190 -12.27 7.25 18.42
N LEU A 191 -12.61 6.17 17.71
CA LEU A 191 -13.72 6.14 16.75
C LEU A 191 -15.10 6.17 17.43
N SER A 192 -15.23 5.60 18.63
CA SER A 192 -16.47 5.64 19.42
C SER A 192 -16.74 7.01 20.04
N ASP A 193 -15.69 7.78 20.34
CA ASP A 193 -15.82 9.12 20.93
C ASP A 193 -16.09 10.21 19.88
N CYS A 194 -15.99 9.87 18.58
CA CYS A 194 -16.29 10.78 17.46
C CYS A 194 -17.71 10.60 16.85
N SER A 195 -18.58 9.76 17.42
CA SER A 195 -19.99 9.60 17.02
C SER A 195 -20.97 10.12 18.06
#